data_AF-A0A6C0KDI4-F1
#
_entry.id   AF-A0A6C0KDI4-F1
#
_cell.length_a   1.000
_cell.length_b   1.000
_cell.length_c   1.000
_cell.angle_alpha   90.00
_cell.angle_beta   90.00
_cell.angle_gamma   90.00
#
_symmetry.space_group_name_H-M   'P 1'
#
loop_
_entity.id
_entity.type
_entity.pdbx_description
1 polymer ?
#
loop_
_entity_poly.entity_id
_entity_poly.type
_entity_poly.pdbx_seq_one_letter_code
_entity_poly.pdbx_strand_id
1 'polypeptide(L)'
;MDVKTRLFLFIFACIPLRLGIMAYAKNAKPKELSVLGKVGALLGLSFLYLWVARVRETATEAGGPVWWKHARPVHAALWLAFAKAATNGHRWAWKYLLADVALGLGLWVASPSSSLNSL
;
A
#
# COMPACT_ATOMS: atom_id res chain seq x y z
N MET A 1 18.38 -5.91 -11.07
CA MET A 1 17.97 -4.51 -10.86
C MET A 1 18.80 -3.96 -9.71
N ASP A 2 19.41 -2.81 -9.92
CA ASP A 2 20.28 -2.17 -8.94
C ASP A 2 19.51 -1.72 -7.69
N VAL A 3 20.19 -1.66 -6.54
CA VAL A 3 19.59 -1.22 -5.27
C VAL A 3 19.03 0.20 -5.38
N LYS A 4 19.72 1.11 -6.10
CA LYS A 4 19.26 2.49 -6.28
C LYS A 4 17.97 2.56 -7.10
N THR A 5 17.82 1.73 -8.12
CA THR A 5 16.59 1.66 -8.94
C THR A 5 15.40 1.17 -8.13
N ARG A 6 15.59 0.18 -7.23
CA ARG A 6 14.53 -0.33 -6.35
C ARG A 6 14.08 0.69 -5.34
N LEU A 7 15.04 1.38 -4.73
CA LEU A 7 14.81 2.49 -3.83
C LEU A 7 14.01 3.59 -4.51
N PHE A 8 14.44 3.95 -5.73
CA PHE A 8 13.80 4.97 -6.53
C PHE A 8 12.34 4.62 -6.83
N LEU A 9 12.05 3.39 -7.27
CA LEU A 9 10.67 2.96 -7.53
C LEU A 9 9.80 2.96 -6.27
N PHE A 10 10.34 2.53 -5.12
CA PHE A 10 9.56 2.56 -3.88
C PHE A 10 9.26 3.99 -3.43
N ILE A 11 10.28 4.85 -3.36
CA ILE A 11 10.16 6.22 -2.81
C ILE A 11 9.50 7.18 -3.79
N PHE A 12 9.77 7.08 -5.10
CA PHE A 12 9.27 8.04 -6.09
C PHE A 12 8.05 7.55 -6.89
N ALA A 13 7.79 6.24 -6.93
CA ALA A 13 6.57 5.72 -7.57
C ALA A 13 5.55 5.21 -6.55
N CYS A 14 5.92 4.31 -5.63
CA CYS A 14 4.95 3.65 -4.75
C CYS A 14 4.38 4.57 -3.67
N ILE A 15 5.25 5.24 -2.90
CA ILE A 15 4.83 6.14 -1.81
C ILE A 15 4.05 7.36 -2.34
N PRO A 16 4.49 8.07 -3.39
CA PRO A 16 3.79 9.26 -3.88
C PRO A 16 2.45 8.89 -4.50
N LEU A 17 2.34 7.72 -5.16
CA LEU A 17 1.06 7.23 -5.65
C LEU A 17 0.07 6.98 -4.49
N ARG A 18 0.50 6.31 -3.41
CA ARG A 18 -0.37 6.06 -2.25
C ARG A 18 -0.76 7.35 -1.53
N LEU A 19 0.19 8.28 -1.37
CA LEU A 19 -0.07 9.61 -0.81
C LEU A 19 -1.00 10.43 -1.70
N GLY A 20 -0.88 10.32 -3.03
CA GLY A 20 -1.78 10.95 -3.99
C GLY A 20 -3.21 10.43 -3.87
N ILE A 21 -3.38 9.11 -3.78
CA ILE A 21 -4.70 8.50 -3.54
C ILE A 21 -5.27 8.96 -2.20
N MET A 22 -4.46 9.01 -1.14
CA MET A 22 -4.86 9.51 0.17
C MET A 22 -5.27 10.99 0.12
N ALA A 23 -4.47 11.84 -0.52
CA ALA A 23 -4.74 13.27 -0.65
C ALA A 23 -6.01 13.54 -1.47
N TYR A 24 -6.23 12.75 -2.53
CA TYR A 24 -7.46 12.79 -3.30
C TYR A 24 -8.66 12.35 -2.44
N ALA A 25 -8.55 11.22 -1.73
CA ALA A 25 -9.59 10.73 -0.83
C ALA A 25 -9.97 11.73 0.28
N LYS A 26 -9.00 12.50 0.78
CA LYS A 26 -9.22 13.52 1.82
C LYS A 26 -10.11 14.67 1.33
N ASN A 27 -10.01 15.03 0.05
CA ASN A 27 -10.71 16.18 -0.53
C ASN A 27 -11.92 15.79 -1.42
N ALA A 28 -12.09 14.51 -1.72
CA ALA A 28 -13.15 13.99 -2.58
C ALA A 28 -14.57 14.22 -2.03
N LYS A 29 -15.53 14.44 -2.91
CA LYS A 29 -16.96 14.46 -2.58
C LYS A 29 -17.46 13.04 -2.28
N PRO A 30 -18.57 12.86 -1.54
CA PRO A 30 -19.06 11.53 -1.17
C PRO A 30 -19.27 10.56 -2.34
N LYS A 31 -19.72 11.05 -3.51
CA LYS A 31 -19.89 10.23 -4.72
C LYS A 31 -18.54 9.73 -5.27
N GLU A 32 -17.56 10.60 -5.36
CA GLU A 32 -16.19 10.28 -5.82
C GLU A 32 -15.49 9.35 -4.83
N LEU A 33 -15.67 9.62 -3.52
CA LEU A 33 -15.15 8.79 -2.45
C LEU A 33 -15.73 7.37 -2.52
N SER A 34 -17.01 7.24 -2.87
CA SER A 34 -17.64 5.92 -3.03
C SER A 34 -17.06 5.11 -4.20
N VAL A 35 -16.79 5.77 -5.33
CA VAL A 35 -16.09 5.16 -6.47
C VAL A 35 -14.67 4.76 -6.08
N LEU A 36 -13.94 5.64 -5.39
CA LEU A 36 -12.60 5.37 -4.91
C LEU A 36 -12.57 4.21 -3.90
N GLY A 37 -13.62 4.07 -3.08
CA GLY A 37 -13.81 2.93 -2.19
C GLY A 37 -13.92 1.61 -2.94
N LYS A 38 -14.64 1.56 -4.06
CA LYS A 38 -14.73 0.35 -4.92
C LYS A 38 -13.38 -0.02 -5.52
N VAL A 39 -12.62 0.98 -5.98
CA VAL A 39 -11.23 0.76 -6.45
C VAL A 39 -10.36 0.25 -5.30
N GLY A 40 -10.51 0.83 -4.11
CA GLY A 40 -9.81 0.39 -2.91
C GLY A 40 -10.14 -1.04 -2.51
N ALA A 41 -11.39 -1.50 -2.73
CA ALA A 41 -11.78 -2.89 -2.48
C ALA A 41 -11.01 -3.84 -3.40
N LEU A 42 -10.88 -3.50 -4.69
CA LEU A 42 -10.11 -4.29 -5.64
C LEU A 42 -8.64 -4.40 -5.22
N LEU A 43 -8.03 -3.30 -4.75
CA LEU A 43 -6.66 -3.31 -4.24
C LEU A 43 -6.53 -4.14 -2.95
N GLY A 44 -7.47 -4.02 -2.01
CA GLY A 44 -7.50 -4.82 -0.79
C GLY A 44 -7.64 -6.32 -1.07
N LEU A 45 -8.52 -6.71 -1.98
CA LEU A 45 -8.68 -8.08 -2.45
C LEU A 45 -7.44 -8.59 -3.17
N SER A 46 -6.75 -7.74 -3.94
CA SER A 46 -5.49 -8.10 -4.59
C SER A 46 -4.42 -8.44 -3.55
N PHE A 47 -4.27 -7.66 -2.48
CA PHE A 47 -3.34 -7.98 -1.39
C PHE A 47 -3.71 -9.28 -0.66
N LEU A 48 -5.01 -9.51 -0.44
CA LEU A 48 -5.50 -10.74 0.18
C LEU A 48 -5.20 -11.96 -0.71
N TYR A 49 -5.46 -11.85 -2.01
CA TYR A 49 -5.16 -12.89 -2.99
C TYR A 49 -3.67 -13.22 -3.02
N LEU A 50 -2.80 -12.19 -3.07
CA LEU A 50 -1.34 -12.37 -3.00
C LEU A 50 -0.90 -13.11 -1.73
N TRP A 51 -1.62 -12.96 -0.63
CA TRP A 51 -1.32 -13.64 0.62
C TRP A 51 -1.84 -15.10 0.64
N VAL A 52 -3.13 -15.31 0.33
CA VAL A 52 -3.76 -16.64 0.37
C VAL A 52 -3.15 -17.57 -0.68
N ALA A 53 -3.02 -17.10 -1.92
CA ALA A 53 -2.48 -17.90 -3.01
C ALA A 53 -0.96 -18.06 -2.94
N ARG A 54 -0.29 -17.41 -1.97
CA ARG A 54 1.18 -17.41 -1.81
C ARG A 54 1.92 -17.12 -3.12
N VAL A 55 1.35 -16.24 -3.94
CA VAL A 55 1.95 -15.83 -5.21
C VAL A 55 2.87 -14.64 -4.99
N ARG A 56 3.86 -14.47 -5.88
CA ARG A 56 4.81 -13.33 -5.87
C ARG A 56 5.58 -13.23 -4.55
N GLU A 57 6.02 -14.37 -3.99
CA GLU A 57 6.84 -14.38 -2.77
C GLU A 57 8.24 -13.82 -2.98
N THR A 58 8.72 -13.87 -4.23
CA THR A 58 9.93 -13.22 -4.69
C THR A 58 9.58 -12.17 -5.74
N ALA A 59 10.35 -11.09 -5.78
CA ALA A 59 10.19 -10.08 -6.80
C ALA A 59 11.53 -9.41 -7.11
N THR A 60 11.75 -9.12 -8.39
CA THR A 60 12.97 -8.47 -8.85
C THR A 60 13.10 -7.07 -8.27
N GLU A 61 12.00 -6.35 -8.01
CA GLU A 61 12.00 -5.07 -7.29
C GLU A 61 12.27 -5.17 -5.79
N ALA A 62 12.05 -6.34 -5.19
CA ALA A 62 12.31 -6.56 -3.78
C ALA A 62 13.75 -7.05 -3.49
N GLY A 63 14.51 -7.43 -4.51
CA GLY A 63 15.87 -7.97 -4.28
C GLY A 63 15.95 -9.43 -3.91
N GLY A 64 14.88 -10.17 -4.16
CA GLY A 64 14.74 -11.55 -3.74
C GLY A 64 13.39 -11.70 -3.07
N PRO A 65 13.32 -12.32 -1.87
CA PRO A 65 12.08 -12.43 -1.11
C PRO A 65 11.43 -11.06 -0.86
N VAL A 66 10.12 -10.98 -1.07
CA VAL A 66 9.34 -9.76 -0.82
C VAL A 66 9.27 -9.52 0.69
N TRP A 67 9.99 -8.51 1.18
CA TRP A 67 10.11 -8.18 2.61
C TRP A 67 8.77 -7.84 3.28
N TRP A 68 7.82 -7.22 2.56
CA TRP A 68 6.49 -6.91 3.07
C TRP A 68 5.46 -8.04 2.92
N LYS A 69 5.87 -9.26 2.53
CA LYS A 69 4.94 -10.39 2.33
C LYS A 69 4.12 -10.73 3.57
N HIS A 70 4.71 -10.58 4.75
CA HIS A 70 4.08 -10.86 6.04
C HIS A 70 3.03 -9.81 6.42
N ALA A 71 3.16 -8.58 5.90
CA ALA A 71 2.24 -7.49 6.17
C ALA A 71 1.07 -7.40 5.19
N ARG A 72 1.05 -8.25 4.14
CA ARG A 72 -0.06 -8.31 3.16
C ARG A 72 -1.45 -8.41 3.80
N PRO A 73 -1.69 -9.22 4.86
CA PRO A 73 -2.99 -9.25 5.52
C PRO A 73 -3.39 -7.91 6.13
N VAL A 74 -2.42 -7.19 6.70
CA VAL A 74 -2.66 -5.88 7.32
C VAL A 74 -2.97 -4.83 6.25
N HIS A 75 -2.20 -4.80 5.16
CA HIS A 75 -2.49 -3.94 4.01
C HIS A 75 -3.87 -4.26 3.40
N ALA A 76 -4.20 -5.55 3.21
CA ALA A 76 -5.52 -5.96 2.75
C ALA A 76 -6.64 -5.45 3.68
N ALA A 77 -6.49 -5.63 4.99
CA ALA A 77 -7.47 -5.17 5.97
C ALA A 77 -7.65 -3.64 5.95
N LEU A 78 -6.56 -2.86 5.86
CA LEU A 78 -6.61 -1.40 5.78
C LEU A 78 -7.29 -0.92 4.50
N TRP A 79 -6.99 -1.53 3.36
CA TRP A 79 -7.62 -1.18 2.08
C TRP A 79 -9.11 -1.58 2.02
N LEU A 80 -9.50 -2.71 2.62
CA LEU A 80 -10.90 -3.10 2.73
C LEU A 80 -11.67 -2.21 3.73
N ALA A 81 -11.03 -1.80 4.84
CA ALA A 81 -11.61 -0.86 5.79
C ALA A 81 -11.79 0.53 5.15
N PHE A 82 -10.79 0.99 4.39
CA PHE A 82 -10.90 2.17 3.52
C PHE A 82 -12.08 2.03 2.57
N ALA A 83 -12.16 0.92 1.83
CA ALA A 83 -13.21 0.69 0.85
C ALA A 83 -14.61 0.80 1.48
N LYS A 84 -14.84 0.09 2.58
CA LYS A 84 -16.12 0.12 3.30
C LYS A 84 -16.46 1.54 3.78
N ALA A 85 -15.51 2.23 4.40
CA ALA A 85 -15.75 3.57 4.90
C ALA A 85 -15.99 4.59 3.77
N ALA A 86 -15.23 4.49 2.69
CA ALA A 86 -15.30 5.37 1.53
C ALA A 86 -16.60 5.16 0.73
N THR A 87 -17.03 3.91 0.53
CA THR A 87 -18.31 3.57 -0.12
C THR A 87 -19.52 4.10 0.65
N ASN A 88 -19.44 4.13 1.99
CA ASN A 88 -20.45 4.76 2.86
C ASN A 88 -20.35 6.30 2.93
N GLY A 89 -19.43 6.93 2.19
CA GLY A 89 -19.28 8.38 2.13
C GLY A 89 -18.58 8.99 3.36
N HIS A 90 -17.93 8.18 4.21
CA HIS A 90 -17.25 8.69 5.38
C HIS A 90 -15.97 9.44 5.01
N ARG A 91 -16.00 10.77 5.13
CA ARG A 91 -14.86 11.66 4.82
C ARG A 91 -13.58 11.37 5.62
N TRP A 92 -13.64 10.60 6.69
CA TRP A 92 -12.47 10.18 7.47
C TRP A 92 -11.80 8.91 6.94
N ALA A 93 -12.34 8.27 5.89
CA ALA A 93 -11.82 7.03 5.33
C ALA A 93 -10.34 7.12 4.92
N TRP A 94 -9.86 8.28 4.47
CA TRP A 94 -8.45 8.51 4.11
C TRP A 94 -7.46 8.18 5.24
N LYS A 95 -7.90 8.17 6.51
CA LYS A 95 -7.06 7.78 7.65
C LYS A 95 -6.55 6.35 7.53
N TYR A 96 -7.32 5.44 6.93
CA TYR A 96 -6.86 4.07 6.66
C TYR A 96 -5.73 4.03 5.64
N LEU A 97 -5.79 4.88 4.60
CA LEU A 97 -4.71 5.01 3.62
C LEU A 97 -3.46 5.64 4.24
N LEU A 98 -3.63 6.60 5.16
CA LEU A 98 -2.50 7.14 5.91
C LEU A 98 -1.82 6.06 6.76
N ALA A 99 -2.59 5.23 7.46
CA ALA A 99 -2.06 4.10 8.22
C ALA A 99 -1.34 3.08 7.31
N ASP A 100 -1.88 2.81 6.12
CA ASP A 100 -1.26 1.94 5.11
C ASP A 100 0.11 2.47 4.65
N VAL A 101 0.21 3.77 4.38
CA VAL A 101 1.47 4.43 4.02
C VAL A 101 2.47 4.38 5.17
N ALA A 102 2.03 4.67 6.40
CA ALA A 102 2.90 4.62 7.59
C ALA A 102 3.45 3.21 7.83
N LEU A 103 2.60 2.18 7.70
CA LEU A 103 3.02 0.78 7.79
C LEU A 103 4.04 0.43 6.69
N GLY A 104 3.76 0.82 5.45
CA GLY A 104 4.65 0.56 4.31
C GLY A 104 6.02 1.20 4.49
N LEU A 105 6.07 2.44 4.97
CA LEU A 105 7.32 3.15 5.29
C LEU A 105 8.06 2.50 6.46
N GLY A 106 7.35 2.18 7.55
CA GLY A 106 7.95 1.54 8.73
C GLY A 106 8.58 0.18 8.40
N LEU A 107 7.87 -0.64 7.63
CA LEU A 107 8.38 -1.93 7.15
C LEU A 107 9.55 -1.77 6.19
N TRP A 108 9.52 -0.75 5.33
CA TRP A 108 10.63 -0.48 4.43
C TRP A 108 11.89 -0.12 5.21
N VAL A 109 11.81 0.79 6.18
CA VAL A 109 12.93 1.16 7.07
C VAL A 109 13.45 -0.05 7.85
N ALA A 110 12.56 -0.90 8.36
CA ALA A 110 12.95 -2.12 9.08
C ALA A 110 13.50 -3.22 8.16
N SER A 111 13.28 -3.14 6.84
CA SER A 111 13.72 -4.16 5.91
C SER A 111 15.23 -4.10 5.68
N PRO A 112 15.91 -5.25 5.49
CA PRO A 112 17.32 -5.28 5.06
C PRO A 112 17.56 -4.64 3.69
N SER A 113 16.49 -4.43 2.92
CA SER A 113 16.53 -3.78 1.61
C SER A 113 16.49 -2.25 1.67
N SER A 114 16.29 -1.66 2.85
CA SER A 114 16.60 -0.24 3.05
C SER A 114 18.11 -0.09 3.02
N SER A 115 18.59 0.83 2.18
CA SER A 115 20.01 1.13 1.97
C SER A 115 20.80 1.53 3.24
N LEU A 116 20.17 1.52 4.42
CA LEU A 116 20.79 1.78 5.72
C LEU A 116 21.51 0.56 6.31
N ASN A 117 21.14 -0.67 5.91
CA ASN A 117 21.73 -1.90 6.45
C ASN A 117 22.84 -2.50 5.55
N SER A 118 23.17 -1.84 4.45
CA SER A 118 24.14 -2.30 3.45
C SER A 118 25.29 -1.30 3.21
N LEU A 119 25.54 -0.43 4.19
CA LEU A 119 26.71 0.45 4.26
C LEU A 119 27.60 0.01 5.42
#